data_AF-A0A1Y6BZ89-F1
#
_entry.id   AF-A0A1Y6BZ89-F1
#
_cell.length_a   1.000
_cell.length_b   1.000
_cell.length_c   1.000
_cell.angle_alpha   90.00
_cell.angle_beta   90.00
_cell.angle_gamma   90.00
#
_symmetry.space_group_name_H-M   'P 1'
#
loop_
_entity.id
_entity.type
_entity.pdbx_description
1 polymer ?
#
loop_
_entity_poly.entity_id
_entity_poly.type
_entity_poly.pdbx_seq_one_letter_code
_entity_poly.pdbx_strand_id
1 'polypeptide(L)'
;MPYNRLNLPREEYDVRQYLDPELLNFASMIVREQIEKMSIKWKFNGKSVIRIAKMAVAKDKIQDEAWIRTQLKQAHKKEFENYIEHIAKRDGYFPFIQFRKKSYLAFKELYGEWPFVLMEKSLEDPARIGPAWAAQFIGAVTAIGVQECEKAENLFEFVTQHPEFEKAKDERGRYQDFLNNYRPI
;
A
#
# COMPACT_ATOMS: atom_id res chain seq x y z
N MET A 1 31.33 -5.80 13.87
CA MET A 1 31.68 -6.33 12.54
C MET A 1 30.87 -5.57 11.49
N PRO A 2 31.50 -4.88 10.53
CA PRO A 2 30.77 -4.16 9.50
C PRO A 2 30.38 -5.14 8.38
N TYR A 3 29.14 -5.07 7.93
CA TYR A 3 28.66 -5.84 6.79
C TYR A 3 29.38 -5.40 5.52
N ASN A 4 30.22 -6.30 4.98
CA ASN A 4 30.81 -6.16 3.65
C ASN A 4 29.69 -6.03 2.62
N ARG A 5 29.67 -4.88 1.92
CA ARG A 5 28.92 -4.72 0.69
C ARG A 5 29.47 -5.73 -0.31
N LEU A 6 28.65 -6.70 -0.69
CA LEU A 6 28.90 -7.51 -1.87
C LEU A 6 28.95 -6.57 -3.08
N ASN A 7 30.16 -6.25 -3.53
CA ASN A 7 30.43 -5.70 -4.85
C ASN A 7 30.10 -6.78 -5.88
N LEU A 8 28.82 -6.89 -6.24
CA LEU A 8 28.47 -7.56 -7.48
C LEU A 8 28.89 -6.65 -8.64
N PRO A 9 29.63 -7.16 -9.63
CA PRO A 9 29.96 -6.37 -10.81
C PRO A 9 28.64 -5.93 -11.46
N ARG A 10 28.49 -4.60 -11.61
CA ARG A 10 27.49 -4.03 -12.52
C ARG A 10 27.96 -4.30 -13.95
N GLU A 11 27.84 -5.54 -14.38
CA GLU A 11 27.53 -5.76 -15.78
C GLU A 11 26.08 -5.30 -15.95
N GLU A 12 25.92 -4.04 -16.36
CA GLU A 12 24.68 -3.60 -16.98
C GLU A 12 24.50 -4.46 -18.23
N TYR A 13 23.83 -5.60 -18.08
CA TYR A 13 23.31 -6.33 -19.23
C TYR A 13 22.37 -5.37 -19.94
N ASP A 14 22.86 -4.77 -21.03
CA ASP A 14 22.02 -3.97 -21.90
C ASP A 14 21.08 -4.91 -22.64
N VAL A 15 19.95 -5.20 -22.01
CA VAL A 15 18.96 -6.16 -22.51
C VAL A 15 18.31 -5.71 -23.82
N ARG A 16 18.63 -4.50 -24.29
CA ARG A 16 18.27 -3.98 -25.63
C ARG A 16 18.89 -4.81 -26.76
N GLN A 17 20.00 -5.50 -26.51
CA GLN A 17 20.69 -6.31 -27.52
C GLN A 17 20.02 -7.68 -27.78
N TYR A 18 19.05 -8.08 -26.94
CA TYR A 18 18.34 -9.36 -27.03
C TYR A 18 16.83 -9.21 -27.22
N LEU A 19 16.35 -7.99 -27.41
CA LEU A 19 14.95 -7.71 -27.68
C LEU A 19 14.84 -7.28 -29.14
N ASP A 20 14.08 -8.06 -29.90
CA ASP A 20 13.70 -7.74 -31.27
C ASP A 20 13.27 -6.24 -31.35
N PRO A 21 13.89 -5.43 -32.21
CA PRO A 21 13.55 -4.01 -32.38
C PRO A 21 12.06 -3.78 -32.62
N GLU A 22 11.37 -4.73 -33.24
CA GLU A 22 9.92 -4.68 -33.45
C GLU A 22 9.15 -4.79 -32.13
N LEU A 23 9.66 -5.57 -31.18
CA LEU A 23 9.06 -5.74 -29.86
C LEU A 23 9.26 -4.52 -28.96
N LEU A 24 10.43 -3.89 -29.05
CA LEU A 24 10.76 -2.64 -28.37
C LEU A 24 9.92 -1.49 -28.93
N ASN A 25 9.72 -1.46 -30.24
CA ASN A 25 8.82 -0.50 -30.90
C ASN A 25 7.35 -0.77 -30.55
N PHE A 26 6.91 -2.02 -30.55
CA PHE A 26 5.54 -2.40 -30.19
C PHE A 26 5.22 -2.11 -28.71
N ALA A 27 6.12 -2.45 -27.79
CA ALA A 27 6.01 -2.12 -26.38
C ALA A 27 6.02 -0.59 -26.15
N SER A 28 6.83 0.14 -26.91
CA SER A 28 6.85 1.61 -26.87
C SER A 28 5.57 2.22 -27.46
N MET A 29 5.02 1.64 -28.53
CA MET A 29 3.84 2.12 -29.26
C MET A 29 2.55 1.91 -28.47
N ILE A 30 2.32 0.69 -27.94
CA ILE A 30 1.19 0.42 -27.04
C ILE A 30 1.24 1.35 -25.83
N VAL A 31 2.42 1.58 -25.26
CA VAL A 31 2.57 2.43 -24.09
C VAL A 31 2.38 3.91 -24.41
N ARG A 32 2.86 4.40 -25.56
CA ARG A 32 2.68 5.80 -25.97
C ARG A 32 1.20 6.10 -26.24
N GLU A 33 0.51 5.26 -27.03
CA GLU A 33 -0.90 5.46 -27.33
C GLU A 33 -1.80 5.34 -26.09
N GLN A 34 -1.48 4.43 -25.16
CA GLN A 34 -2.28 4.25 -23.94
C GLN A 34 -2.02 5.36 -22.92
N ILE A 35 -0.77 5.81 -22.75
CA ILE A 35 -0.43 6.94 -21.86
C ILE A 35 -1.04 8.24 -22.37
N GLU A 36 -0.97 8.51 -23.68
CA GLU A 36 -1.55 9.70 -24.30
C GLU A 36 -3.08 9.70 -24.22
N LYS A 37 -3.74 8.56 -24.45
CA LYS A 37 -5.21 8.45 -24.33
C LYS A 37 -5.73 8.52 -22.90
N MET A 38 -4.96 8.12 -21.89
CA MET A 38 -5.45 8.05 -20.51
C MET A 38 -5.29 9.35 -19.70
N SER A 39 -4.62 10.40 -20.18
CA SER A 39 -4.33 11.61 -19.39
C SER A 39 -3.66 11.32 -18.03
N ILE A 40 -3.02 10.16 -17.90
CA ILE A 40 -2.38 9.73 -16.65
C ILE A 40 -0.97 10.32 -16.66
N LYS A 41 -0.79 11.45 -15.96
CA LYS A 41 0.50 12.11 -15.67
C LYS A 41 1.48 11.26 -14.84
N TRP A 42 1.24 9.97 -14.67
CA TRP A 42 2.12 9.07 -13.92
C TRP A 42 3.04 8.35 -14.90
N LYS A 43 4.33 8.73 -14.86
CA LYS A 43 5.39 8.13 -15.66
C LYS A 43 5.46 6.63 -15.35
N PHE A 44 5.07 5.79 -16.31
CA PHE A 44 5.37 4.36 -16.28
C PHE A 44 6.88 4.20 -16.13
N ASN A 45 7.35 3.44 -15.12
CA ASN A 45 8.76 3.09 -15.05
C ASN A 45 9.05 2.12 -16.21
N GLY A 46 9.95 2.51 -17.12
CA GLY A 46 10.27 1.73 -18.33
C GLY A 46 10.64 0.26 -18.03
N LYS A 47 11.13 -0.04 -16.83
CA LYS A 47 11.45 -1.41 -16.38
C LYS A 47 10.23 -2.33 -16.32
N SER A 48 9.08 -1.85 -15.83
CA SER A 48 7.86 -2.67 -15.69
C SER A 48 7.18 -2.93 -17.03
N VAL A 49 7.23 -1.94 -17.93
CA VAL A 49 6.79 -2.07 -19.33
C VAL A 49 7.60 -3.14 -20.05
N ILE A 50 8.93 -3.09 -19.97
CA ILE A 50 9.82 -4.07 -20.61
C ILE A 50 9.57 -5.48 -20.06
N ARG A 51 9.32 -5.61 -18.75
CA ARG A 51 9.00 -6.91 -18.14
C ARG A 51 7.71 -7.49 -18.70
N ILE A 52 6.67 -6.67 -18.85
CA ILE A 52 5.37 -7.12 -19.37
C ILE A 52 5.46 -7.47 -20.86
N ALA A 53 6.22 -6.70 -21.65
CA ALA A 53 6.47 -7.02 -23.05
C ALA A 53 7.14 -8.39 -23.20
N LYS A 54 8.18 -8.68 -22.39
CA LYS A 54 8.81 -10.01 -22.35
C LYS A 54 7.83 -11.13 -21.96
N MET A 55 6.95 -10.87 -20.99
CA MET A 55 5.94 -11.83 -20.58
C MET A 55 4.89 -12.07 -21.68
N ALA A 56 4.51 -11.04 -22.43
CA ALA A 56 3.56 -11.16 -23.53
C ALA A 56 4.14 -12.04 -24.65
N VAL A 57 5.43 -11.89 -24.98
CA VAL A 57 6.12 -12.76 -25.94
C VAL A 57 6.20 -14.20 -25.46
N ALA A 58 6.70 -14.41 -24.25
CA ALA A 58 6.90 -15.75 -23.70
C ALA A 58 5.59 -16.55 -23.58
N LYS A 59 4.45 -15.86 -23.54
CA LYS A 59 3.12 -16.48 -23.41
C LYS A 59 2.27 -16.40 -24.68
N ASP A 60 2.83 -15.92 -25.79
CA ASP A 60 2.12 -15.69 -27.05
C ASP A 60 0.83 -14.84 -26.89
N LYS A 61 0.94 -13.80 -26.06
CA LYS A 61 -0.13 -12.84 -25.71
C LYS A 61 0.11 -11.45 -26.28
N ILE A 62 0.97 -11.32 -27.27
CA ILE A 62 1.39 -10.04 -27.86
C ILE A 62 0.19 -9.27 -28.45
N GLN A 63 -0.78 -9.97 -29.03
CA GLN A 63 -1.99 -9.38 -29.62
C GLN A 63 -3.18 -9.29 -28.65
N ASP A 64 -3.04 -9.79 -27.41
CA ASP A 64 -4.12 -9.82 -26.41
C ASP A 64 -4.10 -8.53 -25.58
N GLU A 65 -4.67 -7.46 -26.14
CA GLU A 65 -4.67 -6.11 -25.54
C GLU A 65 -5.28 -6.11 -24.12
N ALA A 66 -6.34 -6.89 -23.89
CA ALA A 66 -7.01 -6.98 -22.59
C ALA A 66 -6.08 -7.61 -21.53
N TRP A 67 -5.34 -8.65 -21.90
CA TRP A 67 -4.35 -9.27 -21.04
C TRP A 67 -3.20 -8.32 -20.72
N ILE A 68 -2.63 -7.64 -21.73
CA ILE A 68 -1.53 -6.68 -21.56
C ILE A 68 -1.95 -5.53 -20.64
N ARG A 69 -3.14 -4.96 -20.84
CA ARG A 69 -3.70 -3.91 -19.98
C ARG A 69 -3.85 -4.38 -18.53
N THR A 70 -4.28 -5.63 -18.33
CA THR A 70 -4.43 -6.21 -16.99
C THR A 70 -3.09 -6.36 -16.30
N GLN A 71 -2.07 -6.86 -17.01
CA GLN A 71 -0.71 -6.99 -16.47
C GLN A 71 -0.10 -5.63 -16.13
N LEU A 72 -0.29 -4.61 -16.98
CA LEU A 72 0.14 -3.24 -16.70
C LEU A 72 -0.54 -2.71 -15.43
N LYS A 73 -1.86 -2.83 -15.33
CA LYS A 73 -2.60 -2.42 -14.11
C LYS A 73 -2.09 -3.12 -12.86
N GLN A 74 -1.82 -4.42 -12.93
CA GLN A 74 -1.29 -5.20 -11.81
C GLN A 74 0.13 -4.78 -11.41
N ALA A 75 1.03 -4.59 -12.39
CA ALA A 75 2.38 -4.12 -12.12
C ALA A 75 2.38 -2.72 -11.49
N HIS A 76 1.54 -1.82 -12.01
CA HIS A 76 1.36 -0.49 -11.44
C HIS A 76 0.83 -0.51 -10.02
N LYS A 77 -0.19 -1.34 -9.77
CA LYS A 77 -0.72 -1.53 -8.41
C LYS A 77 0.40 -1.94 -7.46
N LYS A 78 1.23 -2.91 -7.84
CA LYS A 78 2.36 -3.37 -7.01
C LYS A 78 3.44 -2.30 -6.82
N GLU A 79 3.79 -1.56 -7.87
CA GLU A 79 4.76 -0.45 -7.75
C GLU A 79 4.24 0.67 -6.86
N PHE A 80 2.95 0.99 -6.97
CA PHE A 80 2.29 1.98 -6.15
C PHE A 80 2.20 1.54 -4.69
N GLU A 81 1.84 0.27 -4.43
CA GLU A 81 1.87 -0.32 -3.08
C GLU A 81 3.27 -0.24 -2.48
N ASN A 82 4.32 -0.64 -3.22
CA ASN A 82 5.71 -0.54 -2.78
C ASN A 82 6.13 0.91 -2.49
N TYR A 83 5.66 1.87 -3.30
CA TYR A 83 5.96 3.29 -3.10
C TYR A 83 5.30 3.85 -1.84
N ILE A 84 4.01 3.54 -1.63
CA ILE A 84 3.31 3.95 -0.40
C ILE A 84 3.96 3.28 0.81
N GLU A 85 4.30 2.01 0.72
CA GLU A 85 5.03 1.29 1.78
C GLU A 85 6.35 1.97 2.11
N HIS A 86 7.13 2.35 1.09
CA HIS A 86 8.39 3.07 1.30
C HIS A 86 8.17 4.41 2.01
N ILE A 87 7.16 5.18 1.62
CA ILE A 87 6.79 6.42 2.32
C ILE A 87 6.39 6.12 3.76
N ALA A 88 5.54 5.13 4.00
CA ALA A 88 5.07 4.76 5.32
C ALA A 88 6.22 4.35 6.26
N LYS A 89 7.20 3.59 5.73
CA LYS A 89 8.43 3.23 6.46
C LYS A 89 9.27 4.45 6.77
N ARG A 90 9.53 5.31 5.79
CA ARG A 90 10.31 6.56 5.96
C ARG A 90 9.67 7.49 6.98
N ASP A 91 8.35 7.60 6.96
CA ASP A 91 7.59 8.55 7.77
C ASP A 91 7.09 7.95 9.10
N GLY A 92 7.39 6.68 9.37
CA GLY A 92 7.18 6.03 10.67
C GLY A 92 5.75 5.58 10.97
N TYR A 93 4.95 5.26 9.94
CA TYR A 93 3.56 4.79 10.10
C TYR A 93 3.26 3.46 9.40
N PHE A 94 4.28 2.78 8.90
CA PHE A 94 4.18 1.37 8.50
C PHE A 94 3.81 0.51 9.74
N PRO A 95 2.94 -0.51 9.64
CA PRO A 95 2.35 -1.10 8.43
C PRO A 95 1.05 -0.45 7.89
N PHE A 96 0.57 0.64 8.48
CA PHE A 96 -0.73 1.25 8.17
C PHE A 96 -0.72 2.11 6.88
N ILE A 97 -0.42 1.50 5.73
CA ILE A 97 -0.16 2.21 4.46
C ILE A 97 -1.37 2.96 3.87
N GLN A 98 -2.61 2.64 4.29
CA GLN A 98 -3.80 3.41 3.87
C GLN A 98 -3.90 4.78 4.56
N PHE A 99 -3.09 5.01 5.59
CA PHE A 99 -3.09 6.26 6.34
C PHE A 99 -2.19 7.26 5.64
N ARG A 100 -2.59 8.54 5.69
CA ARG A 100 -1.65 9.64 5.50
C ARG A 100 -0.90 9.87 6.80
N LYS A 101 0.34 10.36 6.74
CA LYS A 101 1.11 10.74 7.94
C LYS A 101 0.30 11.59 8.93
N LYS A 102 -0.39 12.63 8.43
CA LYS A 102 -1.26 13.49 9.24
C LYS A 102 -2.33 12.69 9.99
N SER A 103 -3.00 11.76 9.29
CA SER A 103 -4.04 10.92 9.85
C SER A 103 -3.50 10.02 10.96
N TYR A 104 -2.35 9.38 10.72
CA TYR A 104 -1.71 8.52 11.71
C TYR A 104 -1.30 9.27 12.97
N LEU A 105 -0.68 10.45 12.82
CA LEU A 105 -0.33 11.31 13.96
C LEU A 105 -1.57 11.78 14.73
N ALA A 106 -2.63 12.19 14.03
CA ALA A 106 -3.88 12.58 14.66
C ALA A 106 -4.47 11.45 15.51
N PHE A 107 -4.40 10.21 15.02
CA PHE A 107 -4.84 9.05 15.79
C PHE A 107 -3.98 8.80 17.03
N LYS A 108 -2.65 8.84 16.89
CA LYS A 108 -1.74 8.67 18.04
C LYS A 108 -1.99 9.73 19.11
N GLU A 109 -2.33 10.95 18.72
CA GLU A 109 -2.64 12.03 19.66
C GLU A 109 -4.00 11.84 20.33
N LEU A 110 -5.00 11.37 19.58
CA LEU A 110 -6.36 11.22 20.08
C LEU A 110 -6.55 9.98 20.98
N TYR A 111 -5.88 8.87 20.66
CA TYR A 111 -6.09 7.57 21.32
C TYR A 111 -4.83 6.98 21.96
N GLY A 112 -3.67 7.63 21.79
CA GLY A 112 -2.38 7.09 22.20
C GLY A 112 -1.79 6.09 21.21
N GLU A 113 -0.60 5.59 21.55
CA GLU A 113 0.17 4.68 20.68
C GLU A 113 -0.23 3.21 20.82
N TRP A 114 -0.68 2.80 22.01
CA TRP A 114 -0.93 1.40 22.32
C TRP A 114 -1.97 0.70 21.42
N PRO A 115 -3.06 1.36 20.91
CA PRO A 115 -4.00 0.67 20.04
C PRO A 115 -3.36 0.26 18.71
N PHE A 116 -2.42 1.06 18.18
CA PHE A 116 -1.69 0.73 16.97
C PHE A 116 -0.72 -0.43 17.18
N VAL A 117 -0.01 -0.45 18.31
CA VAL A 117 0.87 -1.56 18.69
C VAL A 117 0.07 -2.87 18.80
N LEU A 118 -1.11 -2.80 19.40
CA LEU A 118 -2.00 -3.95 19.52
C LEU A 118 -2.53 -4.40 18.15
N MET A 119 -3.01 -3.47 17.31
CA MET A 119 -3.48 -3.78 15.95
C MET A 119 -2.38 -4.37 15.07
N GLU A 120 -1.16 -3.86 15.15
CA GLU A 120 -0.01 -4.37 14.39
C GLU A 120 0.34 -5.82 14.77
N LYS A 121 0.26 -6.15 16.06
CA LYS A 121 0.58 -7.51 16.56
C LYS A 121 -0.52 -8.53 16.29
N SER A 122 -1.78 -8.09 16.29
CA SER A 122 -2.93 -8.99 16.39
C SER A 122 -3.80 -9.05 15.13
N LEU A 123 -3.65 -8.12 14.18
CA LEU A 123 -4.41 -8.14 12.92
C LEU A 123 -3.58 -8.76 11.80
N GLU A 124 -4.23 -9.57 10.97
CA GLU A 124 -3.58 -10.33 9.88
C GLU A 124 -2.94 -9.43 8.81
N ASP A 125 -3.61 -8.35 8.42
CA ASP A 125 -3.13 -7.43 7.38
C ASP A 125 -3.42 -5.96 7.73
N PRO A 126 -2.56 -5.31 8.54
CA PRO A 126 -2.69 -3.90 8.86
C PRO A 126 -2.63 -2.96 7.65
N ALA A 127 -2.07 -3.40 6.53
CA ALA A 127 -1.93 -2.60 5.31
C ALA A 127 -3.27 -2.38 4.58
N ARG A 128 -4.32 -3.13 4.95
CA ARG A 128 -5.69 -2.94 4.44
C ARG A 128 -6.57 -2.05 5.31
N ILE A 129 -6.08 -1.66 6.48
CA ILE A 129 -6.90 -0.93 7.45
C ILE A 129 -7.06 0.52 7.00
N GLY A 130 -8.29 0.91 6.70
CA GLY A 130 -8.63 2.29 6.34
C GLY A 130 -8.89 3.17 7.57
N PRO A 131 -8.67 4.51 7.48
CA PRO A 131 -8.83 5.43 8.62
C PRO A 131 -10.22 5.40 9.27
N ALA A 132 -11.30 5.36 8.49
CA ALA A 132 -12.66 5.37 9.03
C ALA A 132 -12.98 4.10 9.82
N TRP A 133 -12.54 2.94 9.32
CA TRP A 133 -12.69 1.68 10.03
C TRP A 133 -11.81 1.66 11.28
N ALA A 134 -10.58 2.15 11.17
CA ALA A 134 -9.66 2.26 12.30
C ALA A 134 -10.19 3.16 13.42
N ALA A 135 -10.88 4.26 13.10
CA ALA A 135 -11.49 5.12 14.12
C ALA A 135 -12.50 4.38 14.98
N GLN A 136 -13.41 3.64 14.35
CA GLN A 136 -14.37 2.83 15.09
C GLN A 136 -13.67 1.72 15.87
N PHE A 137 -12.74 1.00 15.24
CA PHE A 137 -12.05 -0.12 15.87
C PHE A 137 -11.21 0.32 17.06
N ILE A 138 -10.41 1.38 16.91
CA ILE A 138 -9.59 1.96 17.99
C ILE A 138 -10.47 2.54 19.08
N GLY A 139 -11.57 3.23 18.73
CA GLY A 139 -12.55 3.72 19.70
C GLY A 139 -13.11 2.58 20.56
N ALA A 140 -13.48 1.47 19.93
CA ALA A 140 -13.97 0.27 20.61
C ALA A 140 -12.90 -0.37 21.50
N VAL A 141 -11.69 -0.60 20.96
CA VAL A 141 -10.55 -1.13 21.71
C VAL A 141 -10.23 -0.26 22.92
N THR A 142 -10.30 1.07 22.78
CA THR A 142 -10.05 2.02 23.87
C THR A 142 -11.14 1.94 24.95
N ALA A 143 -12.40 1.77 24.55
CA ALA A 143 -13.52 1.63 25.48
C ALA A 143 -13.52 0.27 26.23
N ILE A 144 -13.16 -0.81 25.54
CA ILE A 144 -13.02 -2.15 26.12
C ILE A 144 -11.84 -2.19 27.10
N GLY A 145 -10.73 -1.54 26.72
CA GLY A 145 -9.53 -1.48 27.52
C GLY A 145 -8.49 -2.55 27.16
N VAL A 146 -7.23 -2.20 27.39
CA VAL A 146 -6.05 -2.98 26.94
C VAL A 146 -6.02 -4.40 27.53
N GLN A 147 -6.35 -4.57 28.81
CA GLN A 147 -6.23 -5.86 29.50
C GLN A 147 -7.18 -6.93 28.98
N GLU A 148 -8.36 -6.52 28.52
CA GLU A 148 -9.34 -7.45 27.93
C GLU A 148 -8.95 -7.76 26.49
N CYS A 149 -8.54 -6.75 25.73
CA CYS A 149 -8.12 -6.92 24.34
C CYS A 149 -6.87 -7.80 24.20
N GLU A 150 -5.89 -7.71 25.10
CA GLU A 150 -4.66 -8.53 25.07
C GLU A 150 -4.91 -10.02 25.37
N LYS A 151 -6.04 -10.35 26.02
CA LYS A 151 -6.44 -11.74 26.30
C LYS A 151 -7.18 -12.40 25.14
N ALA A 152 -7.57 -11.62 24.13
CA ALA A 152 -8.30 -12.16 22.99
C ALA A 152 -7.39 -12.99 22.09
N GLU A 153 -7.79 -14.24 21.80
CA GLU A 153 -7.09 -15.09 20.83
C GLU A 153 -7.18 -14.49 19.42
N ASN A 154 -8.36 -13.96 19.06
CA ASN A 154 -8.59 -13.22 17.82
C ASN A 154 -9.12 -11.83 18.16
N LEU A 155 -8.24 -10.84 18.14
CA LEU A 155 -8.60 -9.45 18.47
C LEU A 155 -9.68 -8.90 17.53
N PHE A 156 -9.61 -9.22 16.23
CA PHE A 156 -10.57 -8.73 15.26
C PHE A 156 -11.99 -9.21 15.59
N GLU A 157 -12.17 -10.52 15.77
CA GLU A 157 -13.48 -11.10 16.11
C GLU A 157 -13.97 -10.62 17.47
N PHE A 158 -13.07 -10.61 18.47
CA PHE A 158 -13.40 -10.15 19.82
C PHE A 158 -13.94 -8.72 19.82
N VAL A 159 -13.21 -7.78 19.21
CA VAL A 159 -13.63 -6.38 19.17
C VAL A 159 -14.88 -6.20 18.33
N THR A 160 -14.95 -6.78 17.12
CA THR A 160 -16.08 -6.54 16.20
C THR A 160 -17.40 -7.13 16.67
N GLN A 161 -17.36 -8.13 17.56
CA GLN A 161 -18.54 -8.70 18.21
C GLN A 161 -18.84 -8.05 19.57
N HIS A 162 -17.93 -7.25 20.12
CA HIS A 162 -18.12 -6.58 21.39
C HIS A 162 -19.18 -5.46 21.30
N PRO A 163 -20.05 -5.26 22.31
CA PRO A 163 -21.06 -4.19 22.30
C PRO A 163 -20.50 -2.77 22.09
N GLU A 164 -19.26 -2.54 22.54
CA GLU A 164 -18.57 -1.24 22.36
C GLU A 164 -18.23 -0.92 20.89
N PHE A 165 -18.13 -1.93 20.02
CA PHE A 165 -17.82 -1.68 18.61
C PHE A 165 -18.95 -0.97 17.87
N GLU A 166 -20.20 -1.33 18.17
CA GLU A 166 -21.36 -0.67 17.61
C GLU A 166 -21.50 0.77 18.16
N LYS A 167 -21.24 0.96 19.46
CA LYS A 167 -21.24 2.29 20.10
C LYS A 167 -20.14 3.20 19.55
N ALA A 168 -19.00 2.63 19.16
CA ALA A 168 -17.88 3.38 18.58
C ALA A 168 -18.12 3.83 17.14
N LYS A 169 -19.30 3.61 16.53
CA LYS A 169 -19.61 4.15 15.19
C LYS A 169 -19.45 5.67 15.12
N ASP A 170 -19.78 6.36 16.19
CA ASP A 170 -19.71 7.82 16.28
C ASP A 170 -18.26 8.35 16.42
N GLU A 171 -17.32 7.49 16.82
CA GLU A 171 -15.88 7.85 16.87
C GLU A 171 -15.32 8.19 15.49
N ARG A 172 -15.97 7.75 14.41
CA ARG A 172 -15.66 8.18 13.04
C ARG A 172 -15.84 9.69 12.87
N GLY A 173 -16.94 10.23 13.40
CA GLY A 173 -17.25 11.66 13.35
C GLY A 173 -16.26 12.46 14.20
N ARG A 174 -16.05 12.02 15.45
CA ARG A 174 -15.08 12.64 16.37
C ARG A 174 -13.67 12.68 15.79
N TYR A 175 -13.21 11.57 15.20
CA TYR A 175 -11.93 11.52 14.50
C TYR A 175 -11.87 12.51 13.33
N GLN A 176 -12.91 12.56 12.50
CA GLN A 176 -12.94 13.46 11.35
C GLN A 176 -12.90 14.94 11.77
N ASP A 177 -13.65 15.30 12.81
CA ASP A 177 -13.67 16.66 13.37
C ASP A 177 -12.32 17.05 13.96
N PHE A 178 -11.68 16.13 14.69
CA PHE A 178 -10.32 16.32 15.18
C PHE A 178 -9.34 16.51 14.02
N LEU A 179 -9.35 15.62 13.02
CA LEU A 179 -8.45 15.64 11.87
C LEU A 179 -8.55 16.94 11.04
N ASN A 180 -9.77 17.49 10.91
CA ASN A 180 -10.03 18.74 10.20
C ASN A 180 -9.31 19.92 10.86
N ASN A 181 -9.24 19.94 12.19
CA ASN A 181 -8.59 20.99 12.97
C ASN A 181 -7.14 20.67 13.32
N TYR A 182 -6.73 19.40 13.16
CA TYR A 182 -5.40 18.95 13.55
C TYR A 182 -4.30 19.62 12.75
N ARG A 183 -3.32 20.19 13.47
CA ARG A 183 -2.07 20.72 12.91
C ARG A 183 -0.91 20.05 13.64
N PRO A 184 -0.25 19.06 13.01
CA PRO A 184 0.90 18.42 13.64
C PRO A 184 1.99 19.46 13.89
N ILE A 185 2.57 19.43 15.09
CA ILE A 185 3.71 20.28 15.50
C ILE A 185 4.97 19.88 14.73
#